data_AF-A0A4R8ES54-F1
#
_entry.id   AF-A0A4R8ES54-F1
#
_cell.length_a   1.000
_cell.length_b   1.000
_cell.length_c   1.000
_cell.angle_alpha   90.00
_cell.angle_beta   90.00
_cell.angle_gamma   90.00
#
_symmetry.space_group_name_H-M   'P 1'
#
loop_
_entity.id
_entity.type
_entity.pdbx_description
1 polymer ?
#
loop_
_entity_poly.entity_id
_entity_poly.type
_entity_poly.pdbx_seq_one_letter_code
_entity_poly.pdbx_strand_id
1 'polypeptide(L)'
;MNKIFKTLVFLLLLNSQSFFAQQIQSNNAQNLELKKTEAETQKILKENYKRLDDKIEQLKKEQKELESKKKNLSKSENNLKSTKEKISKLELANQKIENKITTSSISDEEIQKQRIKTKENEVNIQKLKLTQITQEKELEKVISAI
;
A
#
# COMPACT_ATOMS: atom_id res chain seq x y z
N MET A 1 -78.18 14.38 48.53
CA MET A 1 -77.23 14.65 47.43
C MET A 1 -75.77 14.85 47.87
N ASN A 2 -75.48 15.51 48.99
CA ASN A 2 -74.10 15.86 49.39
C ASN A 2 -73.14 14.69 49.66
N LYS A 3 -73.60 13.52 50.13
CA LYS A 3 -72.70 12.39 50.43
C LYS A 3 -72.23 11.67 49.16
N ILE A 4 -73.14 11.37 48.23
CA ILE A 4 -72.85 10.70 46.96
C ILE A 4 -71.90 11.56 46.10
N PHE A 5 -72.15 12.87 46.04
CA PHE A 5 -71.27 13.81 45.33
C PHE A 5 -69.85 13.84 45.93
N LYS A 6 -69.73 13.88 47.27
CA LYS A 6 -68.43 13.82 47.95
C LYS A 6 -67.70 12.50 47.68
N THR A 7 -68.40 11.37 47.68
CA THR A 7 -67.82 10.06 47.35
C THR A 7 -67.35 10.00 45.90
N LEU A 8 -68.11 10.56 44.95
CA LEU A 8 -67.73 10.63 43.54
C LEU A 8 -66.48 11.51 43.33
N VAL A 9 -66.44 12.69 43.96
CA VAL A 9 -65.27 13.59 43.92
C VAL A 9 -64.05 12.91 44.54
N PHE A 10 -64.21 12.20 45.65
CA PHE A 10 -63.12 11.46 46.28
C PHE A 10 -62.59 10.32 45.39
N LEU A 11 -63.47 9.58 44.72
CA LEU A 11 -63.09 8.55 43.74
C LEU A 11 -62.32 9.16 42.55
N LEU A 12 -62.77 10.31 42.03
CA LEU A 12 -62.08 10.99 40.93
C LEU A 12 -60.68 11.48 41.34
N LEU A 13 -60.52 11.96 42.58
CA LEU A 13 -59.22 12.38 43.12
C LEU A 13 -58.24 11.21 43.30
N LEU A 14 -58.72 10.02 43.69
CA LEU A 14 -57.87 8.83 43.80
C LEU A 14 -57.47 8.27 42.42
N ASN A 15 -58.38 8.33 41.44
CA ASN A 15 -58.10 7.90 40.07
C ASN A 15 -57.15 8.85 39.35
N SER A 16 -57.22 10.17 39.61
CA SER A 16 -56.31 11.14 38.99
C SER A 16 -54.86 10.92 39.45
N GLN A 17 -54.62 10.66 40.74
CA GLN A 17 -53.27 10.34 41.23
C GLN A 17 -52.71 9.05 40.62
N SER A 18 -53.56 8.04 40.42
CA SER A 18 -53.16 6.79 39.77
C SER A 18 -52.77 7.00 38.30
N PHE A 19 -53.51 7.83 37.58
CA PHE A 19 -53.20 8.19 36.19
C PHE A 19 -51.88 8.98 36.09
N PHE A 20 -51.66 9.97 36.96
CA PHE A 20 -50.41 10.72 36.98
C PHE A 20 -49.20 9.83 37.34
N ALA A 21 -49.34 8.92 38.31
CA ALA A 21 -48.28 7.97 38.65
C ALA A 21 -47.94 7.03 37.48
N GLN A 22 -48.95 6.52 36.79
CA GLN A 22 -48.78 5.65 35.62
C GLN A 22 -48.14 6.40 34.45
N GLN A 23 -48.51 7.66 34.23
CA GLN A 23 -47.91 8.53 33.21
C GLN A 23 -46.43 8.84 33.52
N ILE A 24 -46.10 9.14 34.77
CA ILE A 24 -44.71 9.35 35.21
C ILE A 24 -43.88 8.07 35.02
N GLN A 25 -44.42 6.92 35.39
CA GLN A 25 -43.74 5.63 35.23
C GLN A 25 -43.50 5.29 33.75
N SER A 26 -44.50 5.51 32.88
CA SER A 26 -44.37 5.32 31.43
C SER A 26 -43.32 6.24 30.82
N ASN A 27 -43.33 7.53 31.17
CA ASN A 27 -42.34 8.50 30.68
C ASN A 27 -40.93 8.17 31.17
N ASN A 28 -40.77 7.72 32.41
CA ASN A 28 -39.48 7.30 32.95
C ASN A 28 -38.95 6.03 32.27
N ALA A 29 -39.82 5.06 31.97
CA ALA A 29 -39.47 3.86 31.23
C ALA A 29 -38.99 4.20 29.80
N GLN A 30 -39.72 5.06 29.08
CA GLN A 30 -39.33 5.56 27.76
C GLN A 30 -37.99 6.33 27.80
N ASN A 31 -37.79 7.22 28.77
CA ASN A 31 -36.53 7.94 28.92
C ASN A 31 -35.35 7.01 29.23
N LEU A 32 -35.56 5.95 30.02
CA LEU A 32 -34.53 4.97 30.31
C LEU A 32 -34.17 4.15 29.06
N GLU A 33 -35.16 3.77 28.26
CA GLU A 33 -34.97 3.06 26.99
C GLU A 33 -34.25 3.93 25.95
N LEU A 34 -34.59 5.21 25.85
CA LEU A 34 -33.88 6.18 25.02
C LEU A 34 -32.41 6.32 25.44
N LYS A 35 -32.14 6.53 26.73
CA LYS A 35 -30.77 6.61 27.26
C LYS A 35 -29.97 5.34 26.98
N LYS A 36 -30.60 4.17 27.11
CA LYS A 36 -29.95 2.88 26.80
C LYS A 36 -29.61 2.78 25.31
N THR A 37 -30.55 3.14 24.44
CA THR A 37 -30.38 3.14 22.99
C THR A 37 -29.29 4.13 22.55
N GLU A 38 -29.25 5.33 23.16
CA GLU A 38 -28.20 6.32 22.92
C GLU A 38 -26.83 5.81 23.36
N ALA A 39 -26.73 5.20 24.54
CA ALA A 39 -25.49 4.62 25.05
C ALA A 39 -24.98 3.47 24.16
N GLU A 40 -25.88 2.59 23.71
CA GLU A 40 -25.56 1.52 22.75
C GLU A 40 -25.10 2.08 21.41
N THR A 41 -25.77 3.12 20.90
CA THR A 41 -25.40 3.81 19.66
C THR A 41 -24.01 4.45 19.77
N GLN A 42 -23.73 5.15 20.87
CA GLN A 42 -22.42 5.75 21.13
C GLN A 42 -21.31 4.70 21.23
N LYS A 43 -21.60 3.57 21.89
CA LYS A 43 -20.66 2.44 21.97
C LYS A 43 -20.35 1.89 20.58
N ILE A 44 -21.37 1.62 19.76
CA ILE A 44 -21.21 1.12 18.39
C ILE A 44 -20.41 2.12 17.55
N LEU A 45 -20.72 3.41 17.62
CA LEU A 45 -19.97 4.45 16.92
C LEU A 45 -18.50 4.45 17.32
N LYS A 46 -18.20 4.41 18.62
CA LYS A 46 -16.82 4.38 19.12
C LYS A 46 -16.07 3.14 18.64
N GLU A 47 -16.70 1.97 18.66
CA GLU A 47 -16.11 0.74 18.14
C GLU A 47 -15.85 0.82 16.62
N ASN A 48 -16.78 1.40 15.86
CA ASN A 48 -16.63 1.59 14.42
C ASN A 48 -15.51 2.59 14.09
N TYR A 49 -15.42 3.73 14.79
CA TYR A 49 -14.32 4.68 14.62
C TYR A 49 -12.98 4.02 14.91
N LYS A 50 -12.88 3.26 16.01
CA LYS A 50 -11.65 2.53 16.33
C LYS A 50 -11.26 1.54 15.22
N ARG A 51 -12.22 0.74 14.73
CA ARG A 51 -11.97 -0.19 13.61
C ARG A 51 -11.54 0.53 12.34
N LEU A 52 -12.12 1.70 12.06
CA LEU A 52 -11.75 2.51 10.91
C LEU A 52 -10.33 3.05 11.05
N ASP A 53 -9.97 3.57 12.23
CA ASP A 53 -8.62 4.05 12.53
C ASP A 53 -7.58 2.92 12.40
N ASP A 54 -7.87 1.75 12.98
CA ASP A 54 -7.02 0.56 12.86
C ASP A 54 -6.83 0.17 11.38
N LYS A 55 -7.89 0.24 10.56
CA LYS A 55 -7.81 -0.06 9.13
C LYS A 55 -7.02 1.00 8.36
N ILE A 56 -7.19 2.28 8.68
CA ILE A 56 -6.41 3.37 8.09
C ILE A 56 -4.92 3.19 8.41
N GLU A 57 -4.58 2.82 9.64
CA GLU A 57 -3.19 2.56 10.02
C GLU A 57 -2.61 1.36 9.27
N GLN A 58 -3.37 0.27 9.16
CA GLN A 58 -2.98 -0.89 8.36
C GLN A 58 -2.71 -0.50 6.90
N LEU A 59 -3.65 0.21 6.26
CA LEU A 59 -3.51 0.63 4.87
C LEU A 59 -2.30 1.56 4.67
N LYS A 60 -2.01 2.45 5.63
CA LYS A 60 -0.81 3.29 5.59
C LYS A 60 0.49 2.48 5.67
N LYS A 61 0.52 1.39 6.46
CA LYS A 61 1.67 0.49 6.53
C LYS A 61 1.87 -0.24 5.21
N GLU A 62 0.80 -0.85 4.68
CA GLU A 62 0.81 -1.56 3.39
C GLU A 62 1.23 -0.62 2.24
N GLN A 63 0.73 0.62 2.21
CA GLN A 63 1.13 1.61 1.22
C GLN A 63 2.64 1.91 1.29
N LYS A 64 3.19 2.14 2.49
CA LYS A 64 4.62 2.43 2.66
C LYS A 64 5.49 1.24 2.24
N GLU A 65 5.07 0.03 2.58
CA GLU A 65 5.77 -1.19 2.15
C GLU A 65 5.77 -1.31 0.63
N LEU A 66 4.61 -1.10 -0.01
CA LEU A 66 4.49 -1.15 -1.47
C LEU A 66 5.34 -0.08 -2.16
N GLU A 67 5.37 1.15 -1.65
CA GLU A 67 6.23 2.23 -2.17
C GLU A 67 7.72 1.88 -2.06
N SER A 68 8.14 1.29 -0.94
CA SER A 68 9.51 0.80 -0.75
C SER A 68 9.86 -0.30 -1.76
N LYS A 69 8.98 -1.31 -1.92
CA LYS A 69 9.16 -2.38 -2.90
C LYS A 69 9.27 -1.84 -4.33
N LYS A 70 8.38 -0.90 -4.71
CA LYS A 70 8.40 -0.24 -6.03
C LYS A 70 9.70 0.52 -6.29
N LYS A 71 10.21 1.24 -5.28
CA LYS A 71 11.50 1.94 -5.39
C LYS A 71 12.66 0.98 -5.61
N ASN A 72 12.68 -0.15 -4.90
CA ASN A 72 13.69 -1.18 -5.06
C ASN A 72 13.63 -1.84 -6.45
N LEU A 73 12.42 -2.13 -6.93
CA LEU A 73 12.19 -2.65 -8.28
C LEU A 73 12.77 -1.70 -9.33
N SER A 74 12.35 -0.43 -9.30
CA SER A 74 12.81 0.57 -10.26
C SER A 74 14.34 0.75 -10.23
N LYS A 75 14.96 0.70 -9.05
CA LYS A 75 16.43 0.75 -8.94
C LYS A 75 17.08 -0.46 -9.60
N SER A 76 16.56 -1.67 -9.37
CA SER A 76 17.08 -2.91 -9.95
C SER A 76 16.96 -2.92 -11.48
N GLU A 77 15.80 -2.52 -12.01
CA GLU A 77 15.57 -2.39 -13.45
C GLU A 77 16.51 -1.38 -14.11
N ASN A 78 16.71 -0.22 -13.50
CA ASN A 78 17.60 0.82 -14.02
C ASN A 78 19.06 0.35 -14.03
N ASN A 79 19.50 -0.37 -13.00
CA ASN A 79 20.84 -0.95 -12.95
C ASN A 79 21.04 -1.97 -14.08
N LEU A 80 20.08 -2.88 -14.26
CA LEU A 80 20.11 -3.88 -15.32
C LEU A 80 20.14 -3.23 -16.70
N LYS A 81 19.30 -2.22 -16.93
CA LYS A 81 19.27 -1.43 -18.18
C LYS A 81 20.63 -0.79 -18.46
N SER A 82 21.23 -0.13 -17.47
CA SER A 82 22.55 0.50 -17.62
C SER A 82 23.64 -0.50 -17.99
N THR A 83 23.64 -1.69 -17.39
CA THR A 83 24.58 -2.77 -17.74
C THR A 83 24.37 -3.23 -19.19
N LYS A 84 23.11 -3.47 -19.61
CA LYS A 84 22.77 -3.86 -20.99
C LYS A 84 23.24 -2.82 -22.01
N GLU A 85 23.04 -1.54 -21.73
CA GLU A 85 23.52 -0.45 -22.59
C GLU A 85 25.04 -0.40 -22.70
N LYS A 86 25.78 -0.63 -21.60
CA LYS A 86 27.25 -0.69 -21.64
C LYS A 86 27.76 -1.86 -22.48
N ILE A 87 27.14 -3.04 -22.35
CA ILE A 87 27.45 -4.21 -23.18
C ILE A 87 27.25 -3.87 -24.65
N SER A 88 26.06 -3.35 -25.00
CA SER A 88 25.73 -2.99 -26.39
C SER A 88 26.71 -1.97 -26.99
N LYS A 89 27.12 -0.95 -26.22
CA LYS A 89 28.11 0.04 -26.68
C LYS A 89 29.47 -0.59 -26.97
N LEU A 90 29.93 -1.52 -26.13
CA LEU A 90 31.21 -2.22 -26.35
C LEU A 90 31.13 -3.19 -27.53
N GLU A 91 30.02 -3.90 -27.69
CA GLU A 91 29.78 -4.79 -28.83
C GLU A 91 29.77 -4.00 -30.16
N LEU A 92 29.10 -2.84 -30.19
CA LEU A 92 29.13 -1.93 -31.34
C LEU A 92 30.53 -1.37 -31.61
N ALA A 93 31.30 -1.05 -30.56
CA ALA A 93 32.68 -0.58 -30.73
C ALA A 93 33.56 -1.67 -31.36
N ASN A 94 33.40 -2.93 -30.93
CA ASN A 94 34.11 -4.07 -31.49
C ASN A 94 33.73 -4.31 -32.96
N GLN A 95 32.44 -4.24 -33.32
CA GLN A 95 32.00 -4.32 -34.71
C GLN A 95 32.62 -3.24 -35.59
N LYS A 96 32.72 -2.00 -35.11
CA LYS A 96 33.36 -0.90 -35.84
C LYS A 96 34.86 -1.15 -36.05
N ILE A 97 35.54 -1.71 -35.05
CA ILE A 97 36.95 -2.07 -35.16
C ILE A 97 37.13 -3.19 -36.20
N GLU A 98 36.31 -4.23 -36.16
CA GLU A 98 36.37 -5.34 -37.11
C GLU A 98 36.12 -4.86 -38.55
N ASN A 99 35.13 -3.98 -38.75
CA ASN A 99 34.89 -3.37 -40.05
C ASN A 99 36.09 -2.55 -40.53
N LYS A 100 36.78 -1.83 -39.63
CA LYS A 100 37.99 -1.07 -39.99
C LYS A 100 39.12 -2.00 -40.42
N ILE A 101 39.32 -3.12 -39.71
CA ILE A 101 40.34 -4.13 -40.04
C ILE A 101 40.06 -4.77 -41.41
N THR A 102 38.80 -5.05 -41.74
CA THR A 102 38.42 -5.75 -42.98
C THR A 102 38.35 -4.85 -44.21
N THR A 103 38.02 -3.57 -44.04
CA THR A 103 37.74 -2.66 -45.17
C THR A 103 38.83 -1.63 -45.44
N SER A 104 39.68 -1.33 -44.46
CA SER A 104 40.69 -0.28 -44.56
C SER A 104 42.07 -0.88 -44.82
N SER A 105 42.84 -0.28 -45.71
CA SER A 105 44.25 -0.63 -45.89
C SER A 105 45.08 -0.01 -44.76
N ILE A 106 45.09 -0.68 -43.60
CA ILE A 106 45.89 -0.31 -42.42
C ILE A 106 47.07 -1.27 -42.24
N SER A 107 48.14 -0.81 -41.59
CA SER A 107 49.34 -1.64 -41.36
C SER A 107 49.06 -2.82 -40.42
N ASP A 108 49.84 -3.89 -40.55
CA ASP A 108 49.72 -5.09 -39.70
C ASP A 108 49.88 -4.77 -38.20
N GLU A 109 50.75 -3.83 -37.86
CA GLU A 109 50.94 -3.36 -36.48
C GLU A 109 49.67 -2.70 -35.92
N GLU A 110 49.00 -1.85 -36.72
CA GLU A 110 47.74 -1.22 -36.32
C GLU A 110 46.62 -2.27 -36.24
N ILE A 111 46.58 -3.27 -37.13
CA ILE A 111 45.65 -4.40 -37.03
C ILE A 111 45.84 -5.14 -35.71
N GLN A 112 47.08 -5.46 -35.31
CA GLN A 112 47.35 -6.14 -34.05
C GLN A 112 46.89 -5.32 -32.85
N LYS A 113 47.18 -4.01 -32.83
CA LYS A 113 46.74 -3.10 -31.77
C LYS A 113 45.22 -3.04 -31.64
N GLN A 114 44.50 -2.98 -32.77
CA GLN A 114 43.04 -3.00 -32.80
C GLN A 114 42.47 -4.36 -32.33
N ARG A 115 43.12 -5.48 -32.65
CA ARG A 115 42.75 -6.81 -32.14
C ARG A 115 42.94 -6.94 -30.63
N ILE A 116 44.03 -6.39 -30.08
CA ILE A 116 44.25 -6.34 -28.62
C ILE A 116 43.12 -5.57 -27.94
N LYS A 117 42.79 -4.38 -28.44
CA LYS A 117 41.68 -3.56 -27.93
C LYS A 117 40.33 -4.28 -27.99
N THR A 118 40.10 -5.04 -29.06
CA THR A 118 38.88 -5.86 -29.22
C THR A 118 38.81 -6.94 -28.13
N LYS A 119 39.91 -7.64 -27.85
CA LYS A 119 39.99 -8.63 -26.77
C LYS A 119 39.82 -8.02 -25.38
N GLU A 120 40.39 -6.84 -25.12
CA GLU A 120 40.16 -6.11 -23.86
C GLU A 120 38.68 -5.77 -23.67
N ASN A 121 38.02 -5.30 -24.72
CA ASN A 121 36.58 -5.06 -24.71
C ASN A 121 35.77 -6.35 -24.51
N GLU A 122 36.17 -7.48 -25.12
CA GLU A 122 35.52 -8.78 -24.92
C GLU A 122 35.58 -9.24 -23.46
N VAL A 123 36.75 -9.12 -22.82
CA VAL A 123 36.90 -9.43 -21.39
C VAL A 123 35.99 -8.54 -20.54
N ASN A 124 35.90 -7.24 -20.86
CA ASN A 124 35.00 -6.32 -20.17
C ASN A 124 33.53 -6.67 -20.40
N ILE A 125 33.14 -7.07 -21.62
CA ILE A 125 31.80 -7.55 -21.95
C ILE A 125 31.47 -8.79 -21.12
N GLN A 126 32.37 -9.76 -21.03
CA GLN A 126 32.14 -10.98 -20.21
C GLN A 126 31.92 -10.64 -18.74
N LYS A 127 32.75 -9.75 -18.17
CA LYS A 127 32.55 -9.25 -16.80
C LYS A 127 31.17 -8.59 -16.62
N LEU A 128 30.77 -7.75 -17.57
CA LEU A 128 29.45 -7.10 -17.54
C LEU A 128 28.31 -8.11 -17.71
N LYS A 129 28.46 -9.16 -18.53
CA LYS A 129 27.47 -10.24 -18.68
C LYS A 129 27.30 -11.03 -17.38
N LEU A 130 28.38 -11.29 -16.64
CA LEU A 130 28.28 -11.88 -15.29
C LEU A 130 27.53 -10.97 -14.31
N THR A 131 27.83 -9.67 -14.35
CA THR A 131 27.07 -8.68 -13.57
C THR A 131 25.59 -8.65 -13.98
N GLN A 132 25.29 -8.71 -15.28
CA GLN A 132 23.92 -8.74 -15.80
C GLN A 132 23.15 -9.95 -15.26
N ILE A 133 23.74 -11.16 -15.32
CA ILE A 133 23.13 -12.38 -14.79
C ILE A 133 22.85 -12.24 -13.28
N THR A 134 23.77 -11.64 -12.54
CA THR A 134 23.59 -11.40 -11.10
C THR A 134 22.43 -10.42 -10.85
N GLN A 135 22.37 -9.33 -11.62
CA GLN A 135 21.30 -8.34 -11.55
C GLN A 135 19.93 -8.93 -11.96
N GLU A 136 19.89 -9.82 -12.95
CA GLU A 136 18.66 -10.53 -13.36
C GLU A 136 18.16 -11.44 -12.23
N LYS A 137 19.04 -12.20 -11.57
CA LYS A 137 18.68 -13.00 -10.39
C LYS A 137 18.20 -12.16 -9.22
N GLU A 138 18.82 -11.00 -8.99
CA GLU A 138 18.38 -10.06 -7.95
C GLU A 138 17.02 -9.45 -8.29
N LEU A 139 16.79 -9.08 -9.55
CA LEU A 139 15.51 -8.58 -10.04
C LEU A 139 14.40 -9.62 -9.88
N GLU A 140 14.65 -10.88 -10.22
CA GLU A 140 13.70 -11.99 -9.99
C GLU A 140 13.31 -12.12 -8.52
N LYS A 141 14.28 -12.00 -7.60
CA LYS A 141 14.01 -12.00 -6.15
C LYS A 141 13.16 -10.81 -5.73
N VAL A 142 13.46 -9.61 -6.25
CA VAL A 142 12.69 -8.40 -5.95
C VAL A 142 11.26 -8.53 -6.47
N ILE A 143 11.06 -9.04 -7.68
CA ILE A 143 9.74 -9.27 -8.27
C ILE A 143 8.96 -10.31 -7.46
N SER A 144 9.61 -11.40 -7.06
CA SER A 144 8.97 -12.45 -6.26
C SER A 144 8.59 -12.00 -4.84
N ALA A 145 9.22 -10.92 -4.35
CA ALA A 145 8.95 -10.35 -3.04
C ALA A 145 7.87 -9.25 -3.08
N ILE A 146 7.37 -8.85 -4.25
CA ILE A 146 6.26 -7.88 -4.41
C ILE A 146 4.95 -8.57 -4.09
#